data_AF-A0A1H5VTZ1-F1
#
_entry.id   AF-A0A1H5VTZ1-F1
#
_cell.length_a   1.000
_cell.length_b   1.000
_cell.length_c   1.000
_cell.angle_alpha   90.00
_cell.angle_beta   90.00
_cell.angle_gamma   90.00
#
_symmetry.space_group_name_H-M   'P 1'
#
loop_
_entity.id
_entity.type
_entity.pdbx_description
1 polymer ?
#
loop_
_entity_poly.entity_id
_entity_poly.type
_entity_poly.pdbx_seq_one_letter_code
_entity_poly.pdbx_strand_id
1 'polypeptide(L)'
;MGSKKHKSRREEAHHLRMAIGDLARSAAAPGWSELVVRRGQVGPYAETVVTVDGREIAVEGLDEPFQRLRELSYKEFAGTWFTCELAFTPGRRNYTGRVDAKGVPFVDVPARAALAELTMFASDEPPGWLLAALPTAAPIGLQFGHTGHQRWQSMGFAEQPESAPPINGPLSYVPATVMTAKVLDESRERRADVVRLEGEDDEELMVAHFMGQYLVARHGTRGTDGGLRSVTMEGNVLRLELTDVAADALETEAAFEVRLDLPPGEVDELRAALLRVLGPCAQAPELIGF
;
A
#
# COMPACT_ATOMS: atom_id res chain seq x y z
N MET A 1 29.53 30.09 15.55
CA MET A 1 28.64 30.68 14.51
C MET A 1 27.51 29.71 14.23
N GLY A 2 26.32 29.88 14.81
CA GLY A 2 25.22 28.92 14.63
C GLY A 2 23.87 29.43 15.13
N SER A 3 23.23 30.36 14.41
CA SER A 3 21.90 30.86 14.80
C SER A 3 21.03 31.39 13.63
N LYS A 4 21.54 31.44 12.39
CA LYS A 4 20.76 32.00 11.26
C LYS A 4 19.75 31.03 10.62
N LYS A 5 19.97 29.71 10.69
CA LYS A 5 19.13 28.70 10.01
C LYS A 5 17.79 28.41 10.70
N HIS A 6 17.67 28.65 12.01
CA HIS A 6 16.43 28.36 12.76
C HIS A 6 15.38 29.48 12.68
N LYS A 7 15.79 30.73 12.49
CA LYS A 7 14.85 31.85 12.32
C LYS A 7 14.02 31.70 11.04
N SER A 8 14.64 31.27 9.93
CA SER A 8 13.94 31.11 8.65
C SER A 8 12.87 30.02 8.66
N ARG A 9 13.13 28.84 9.25
CA ARG A 9 12.12 27.75 9.29
C ARG A 9 10.89 28.11 10.12
N ARG A 10 11.07 28.80 11.26
CA ARG A 10 9.96 29.21 12.13
C ARG A 10 9.13 30.31 11.48
N GLU A 11 9.79 31.26 10.80
CA GLU A 11 9.13 32.31 10.03
C GLU A 11 8.34 31.70 8.86
N GLU A 12 8.96 30.80 8.07
CA GLU A 12 8.29 30.08 6.98
C GLU A 12 7.06 29.30 7.48
N ALA A 13 7.21 28.54 8.56
CA ALA A 13 6.09 27.82 9.15
C ALA A 13 5.00 28.77 9.69
N HIS A 14 5.36 29.97 10.15
CA HIS A 14 4.36 30.97 10.52
C HIS A 14 3.63 31.49 9.27
N HIS A 15 4.35 31.85 8.21
CA HIS A 15 3.78 32.29 6.94
C HIS A 15 2.81 31.27 6.33
N LEU A 16 3.15 29.97 6.37
CA LEU A 16 2.28 28.91 5.87
C LEU A 16 0.98 28.78 6.67
N ARG A 17 1.05 28.84 8.02
CA ARG A 17 -0.16 28.83 8.87
C ARG A 17 -1.04 30.05 8.63
N MET A 18 -0.43 31.20 8.35
CA MET A 18 -1.14 32.41 7.96
C MET A 18 -1.82 32.24 6.59
N ALA A 19 -1.13 31.65 5.60
CA ALA A 19 -1.70 31.37 4.29
C ALA A 19 -2.89 30.39 4.35
N ILE A 20 -2.78 29.33 5.15
CA ILE A 20 -3.91 28.42 5.45
C ILE A 20 -5.10 29.20 6.03
N GLY A 21 -4.83 30.09 7.00
CA GLY A 21 -5.85 30.93 7.59
C GLY A 21 -6.48 31.89 6.58
N ASP A 22 -5.70 32.46 5.67
CA ASP A 22 -6.20 33.38 4.66
C ASP A 22 -7.10 32.66 3.63
N LEU A 23 -6.74 31.42 3.23
CA LEU A 23 -7.56 30.55 2.39
C LEU A 23 -8.87 30.14 3.10
N ALA A 24 -8.79 29.74 4.36
CA ALA A 24 -9.98 29.35 5.12
C ALA A 24 -10.92 30.54 5.38
N ARG A 25 -10.37 31.72 5.65
CA ARG A 25 -11.17 32.96 5.83
C ARG A 25 -11.83 33.44 4.54
N SER A 26 -11.20 33.26 3.38
CA SER A 26 -11.79 33.70 2.11
C SER A 26 -12.99 32.85 1.71
N ALA A 27 -13.02 31.58 2.13
CA ALA A 27 -14.15 30.67 1.93
C ALA A 27 -15.28 30.85 2.98
N ALA A 28 -14.96 31.41 4.15
CA ALA A 28 -15.95 31.66 5.19
C ALA A 28 -16.85 32.86 4.87
N ALA A 29 -18.17 32.72 5.08
CA ALA A 29 -19.10 33.84 4.97
C ALA A 29 -18.77 34.95 6.00
N PRO A 30 -19.01 36.23 5.68
CA PRO A 30 -18.80 37.32 6.64
C PRO A 30 -19.59 37.09 7.95
N GLY A 31 -18.97 37.44 9.09
CA GLY A 31 -19.63 37.38 10.40
C GLY A 31 -19.44 36.09 11.19
N TRP A 32 -18.55 35.19 10.76
CA TRP A 32 -18.20 33.99 11.51
C TRP A 32 -17.58 34.30 12.90
N SER A 33 -17.82 33.40 13.87
CA SER A 33 -17.32 33.50 15.24
C SER A 33 -16.22 32.49 15.57
N GLU A 34 -16.23 31.35 14.88
CA GLU A 34 -15.24 30.30 15.01
C GLU A 34 -14.85 29.77 13.63
N LEU A 35 -13.54 29.63 13.39
CA LEU A 35 -12.98 29.01 12.20
C LEU A 35 -11.83 28.09 12.62
N VAL A 36 -12.00 26.79 12.38
CA VAL A 36 -11.03 25.75 12.73
C VAL A 36 -10.68 24.94 11.49
N VAL A 37 -9.39 24.73 11.26
CA VAL A 37 -8.87 23.86 10.22
C VAL A 37 -8.16 22.69 10.89
N ARG A 38 -8.60 21.47 10.61
CA ARG A 38 -7.99 20.23 11.08
C ARG A 38 -7.43 19.45 9.92
N ARG A 39 -6.19 19.00 10.03
CA ARG A 39 -5.51 18.12 9.07
C ARG A 39 -5.12 16.83 9.77
N GLY A 40 -5.57 15.71 9.22
CA GLY A 40 -4.99 14.39 9.48
C GLY A 40 -4.09 14.03 8.30
N GLN A 41 -2.86 13.57 8.56
CA GLN A 41 -1.94 13.21 7.48
C GLN A 41 -0.98 12.09 7.89
N VAL A 42 -0.86 11.07 7.03
CA VAL A 42 0.05 9.93 7.15
C VAL A 42 0.61 9.63 5.76
N GLY A 43 1.93 9.70 5.61
CA GLY A 43 2.61 9.63 4.34
C GLY A 43 2.00 10.62 3.32
N PRO A 44 1.65 10.16 2.11
CA PRO A 44 0.95 10.97 1.11
C PRO A 44 -0.57 11.06 1.36
N TYR A 45 -1.13 10.25 2.25
CA TYR A 45 -2.56 10.24 2.54
C TYR A 45 -2.91 11.32 3.54
N ALA A 46 -3.94 12.11 3.22
CA ALA A 46 -4.28 13.26 4.03
C ALA A 46 -5.73 13.69 3.85
N GLU A 47 -6.31 14.23 4.91
CA GLU A 47 -7.67 14.77 4.93
C GLU A 47 -7.70 16.08 5.70
N THR A 48 -8.37 17.08 5.14
CA THR A 48 -8.57 18.38 5.79
C THR A 48 -10.04 18.61 6.02
N VAL A 49 -10.40 18.91 7.26
CA VAL A 49 -11.74 19.37 7.65
C VAL A 49 -11.64 20.84 8.03
N VAL A 50 -12.42 21.68 7.36
CA VAL A 50 -12.56 23.10 7.71
C VAL A 50 -13.93 23.32 8.29
N THR A 51 -14.01 23.83 9.51
CA THR A 51 -15.26 24.07 10.23
C THR A 51 -15.41 25.55 10.52
N VAL A 52 -16.56 26.11 10.14
CA VAL A 52 -17.00 27.47 10.47
C VAL A 52 -18.26 27.39 11.30
N ASP A 53 -18.23 27.93 12.53
CA ASP A 53 -19.36 27.94 13.47
C ASP A 53 -20.05 26.56 13.60
N GLY A 54 -19.24 25.49 13.67
CA GLY A 54 -19.69 24.10 13.78
C GLY A 54 -20.13 23.44 12.47
N ARG A 55 -20.02 24.11 11.32
CA ARG A 55 -20.38 23.55 10.00
C ARG A 55 -19.15 23.37 9.12
N GLU A 56 -19.07 22.22 8.47
CA GLU A 56 -18.00 21.96 7.53
C GLU A 56 -18.18 22.76 6.23
N ILE A 57 -17.08 23.29 5.70
CA ILE A 57 -17.04 24.02 4.43
C ILE A 57 -15.91 23.47 3.55
N ALA A 58 -16.10 23.55 2.23
CA ALA A 58 -15.06 23.20 1.27
C ALA A 58 -14.09 24.37 1.08
N VAL A 59 -12.78 24.08 1.16
CA VAL A 59 -11.71 25.05 0.92
C VAL A 59 -10.62 24.38 0.10
N GLU A 60 -10.33 24.93 -1.07
CA GLU A 60 -9.29 24.42 -1.96
C GLU A 60 -7.90 25.02 -1.63
N GLY A 61 -6.84 24.37 -2.12
CA GLY A 61 -5.46 24.88 -2.03
C GLY A 61 -4.79 24.74 -0.65
N LEU A 62 -5.38 23.98 0.27
CA LEU A 62 -4.82 23.77 1.62
C LEU A 62 -3.71 22.71 1.66
N ASP A 63 -3.67 21.78 0.70
CA ASP A 63 -2.78 20.62 0.75
C ASP A 63 -1.29 20.99 0.75
N GLU A 64 -0.86 21.83 -0.21
CA GLU A 64 0.55 22.22 -0.36
C GLU A 64 1.08 22.95 0.89
N PRO A 65 0.38 23.96 1.46
CA PRO A 65 0.80 24.57 2.71
C PRO A 65 0.92 23.60 3.89
N PHE A 66 0.00 22.63 4.01
CA PHE A 66 0.07 21.61 5.07
C PHE A 66 1.21 20.63 4.86
N GLN A 67 1.41 20.16 3.64
CA GLN A 67 2.54 19.31 3.27
C GLN A 67 3.86 19.99 3.64
N ARG A 68 4.02 21.26 3.27
CA ARG A 68 5.22 22.02 3.58
C ARG A 68 5.41 22.23 5.09
N LEU A 69 4.32 22.48 5.84
CA LEU A 69 4.38 22.55 7.30
C LEU A 69 4.84 21.24 7.94
N ARG A 70 4.42 20.11 7.38
CA ARG A 70 4.78 18.77 7.85
C ARG A 70 6.28 18.50 7.66
N GLU A 71 6.81 18.85 6.50
CA GLU A 71 8.25 18.79 6.19
C GLU A 71 9.10 19.70 7.09
N LEU A 72 8.62 20.92 7.34
CA LEU A 72 9.32 21.86 8.23
C LEU A 72 9.34 21.39 9.68
N SER A 73 8.35 20.60 10.09
CA SER A 73 8.18 20.07 11.43
C SER A 73 8.94 18.76 11.67
N TYR A 74 9.37 18.08 10.60
CA TYR A 74 10.15 16.86 10.70
C TYR A 74 11.46 17.08 11.47
N LYS A 75 11.73 16.15 12.37
CA LYS A 75 13.00 16.01 13.07
C LYS A 75 13.48 14.57 12.89
N GLU A 76 14.75 14.44 12.52
CA GLU A 76 15.41 13.12 12.40
C GLU A 76 15.18 12.30 13.67
N PHE A 77 14.78 11.03 13.49
CA PHE A 77 14.48 10.05 14.55
C PHE A 77 13.29 10.37 15.46
N ALA A 78 12.72 11.57 15.41
CA ALA A 78 11.51 11.95 16.15
C ALA A 78 10.26 12.07 15.24
N GLY A 79 10.42 11.86 13.94
CA GLY A 79 9.33 11.95 12.97
C GLY A 79 8.73 13.35 12.83
N THR A 80 7.46 13.40 12.45
CA THR A 80 6.65 14.62 12.33
C THR A 80 5.27 14.42 12.99
N TRP A 81 4.35 15.36 12.83
CA TRP A 81 3.00 15.25 13.35
C TRP A 81 2.06 14.50 12.40
N PHE A 82 1.04 13.86 12.99
CA PHE A 82 -0.05 13.15 12.29
C PHE A 82 -1.34 13.95 12.25
N THR A 83 -1.55 14.79 13.27
CA THR A 83 -2.66 15.74 13.27
C THR A 83 -2.17 17.15 13.51
N CYS A 84 -2.82 18.11 12.85
CA CYS A 84 -2.61 19.54 13.03
C CYS A 84 -3.98 20.22 13.11
N GLU A 85 -4.17 21.05 14.13
CA GLU A 85 -5.33 21.90 14.30
C GLU A 85 -4.88 23.35 14.33
N LEU A 86 -5.54 24.20 13.54
CA LEU A 86 -5.36 25.65 13.53
C LEU A 86 -6.72 26.30 13.76
N ALA A 87 -6.84 27.05 14.85
CA ALA A 87 -8.04 27.85 15.14
C ALA A 87 -7.74 29.33 14.94
N PHE A 88 -8.60 30.01 14.20
CA PHE A 88 -8.42 31.40 13.79
C PHE A 88 -9.41 32.30 14.54
N THR A 89 -8.96 33.48 14.97
CA THR A 89 -9.83 34.43 15.68
C THR A 89 -10.56 35.36 14.70
N PRO A 90 -11.87 35.63 14.89
CA PRO A 90 -12.61 36.59 14.08
C PRO A 90 -11.97 37.98 14.09
N GLY A 91 -11.98 38.64 12.93
CA GLY A 91 -11.51 40.03 12.77
C GLY A 91 -10.02 40.25 13.03
N ARG A 92 -9.23 39.20 13.29
CA ARG A 92 -7.79 39.28 13.54
C ARG A 92 -7.03 38.29 12.67
N ARG A 93 -5.85 38.70 12.25
CA ARG A 93 -4.92 37.84 11.50
C ARG A 93 -3.98 37.12 12.48
N ASN A 94 -4.55 36.26 13.31
CA ASN A 94 -3.82 35.41 14.28
C ASN A 94 -4.41 34.00 14.30
N TYR A 95 -3.71 33.08 14.96
CA TYR A 95 -4.15 31.70 15.14
C TYR A 95 -3.61 31.12 16.45
N THR A 96 -4.30 30.12 16.98
CA THR A 96 -3.73 29.12 17.88
C THR A 96 -3.53 27.84 17.09
N GLY A 97 -2.49 27.06 17.45
CA GLY A 97 -2.15 25.86 16.72
C GLY A 97 -1.75 24.73 17.65
N ARG A 98 -2.22 23.53 17.35
CA ARG A 98 -1.88 22.29 18.05
C ARG A 98 -1.45 21.26 17.02
N VAL A 99 -0.40 20.51 17.33
CA VAL A 99 0.01 19.34 16.54
C VAL A 99 0.13 18.14 17.46
N ASP A 100 -0.16 16.95 16.95
CA ASP A 100 -0.01 15.70 17.68
C ASP A 100 0.79 14.69 16.83
N ALA A 101 1.89 14.19 17.41
CA ALA A 101 2.77 13.19 16.81
C ALA A 101 2.48 11.77 17.31
N LYS A 102 1.47 11.58 18.17
CA LYS A 102 1.06 10.27 18.68
C LYS A 102 -0.43 9.98 18.47
N GLY A 103 -1.25 11.01 18.29
CA GLY A 103 -2.68 10.87 18.02
C GLY A 103 -2.96 10.15 16.70
N VAL A 104 -3.97 9.28 16.71
CA VAL A 104 -4.52 8.67 15.50
C VAL A 104 -5.18 9.79 14.68
N PRO A 105 -4.93 9.89 13.37
CA PRO A 105 -5.71 10.74 12.49
C PRO A 105 -7.21 10.45 12.64
N PHE A 106 -8.07 11.44 12.42
CA PHE A 106 -9.53 11.26 12.48
C PHE A 106 -10.10 10.52 11.25
N VAL A 107 -9.24 9.77 10.55
CA VAL A 107 -9.49 9.13 9.26
C VAL A 107 -8.87 7.74 9.27
N ASP A 108 -9.51 6.79 8.60
CA ASP A 108 -8.92 5.47 8.42
C ASP A 108 -7.66 5.58 7.56
N VAL A 109 -6.54 5.07 8.09
CA VAL A 109 -5.23 5.20 7.47
C VAL A 109 -4.97 4.01 6.55
N PRO A 110 -4.80 4.21 5.24
CA PRO A 110 -4.45 3.12 4.34
C PRO A 110 -3.08 2.54 4.68
N ALA A 111 -2.92 1.22 4.58
CA ALA A 111 -1.72 0.56 5.09
C ALA A 111 -0.41 1.03 4.44
N ARG A 112 -0.41 1.20 3.12
CA ARG A 112 0.71 1.80 2.37
C ARG A 112 1.07 3.22 2.83
N ALA A 113 0.12 3.99 3.36
CA ALA A 113 0.37 5.34 3.82
C ALA A 113 1.16 5.30 5.13
N ALA A 114 0.83 4.36 6.01
CA ALA A 114 1.60 4.07 7.22
C ALA A 114 3.03 3.64 6.91
N LEU A 115 3.22 2.82 5.88
CA LEU A 115 4.55 2.43 5.43
C LEU A 115 5.33 3.60 4.83
N ALA A 116 4.73 4.34 3.89
CA ALA A 116 5.36 5.50 3.26
C ALA A 116 5.77 6.53 4.32
N GLU A 117 4.95 6.70 5.37
CA GLU A 117 5.29 7.53 6.51
C GLU A 117 6.58 7.10 7.21
N LEU A 118 6.71 5.80 7.55
CA LEU A 118 7.91 5.30 8.23
C LEU A 118 9.18 5.48 7.38
N THR A 119 9.04 5.48 6.06
CA THR A 119 10.17 5.70 5.14
C THR A 119 10.52 7.18 4.97
N MET A 120 9.53 8.07 4.86
CA MET A 120 9.75 9.50 4.60
C MET A 120 10.06 10.29 5.88
N PHE A 121 9.43 9.91 7.00
CA PHE A 121 9.52 10.60 8.28
C PHE A 121 9.89 9.62 9.40
N ALA A 122 11.03 8.95 9.23
CA ALA A 122 11.53 7.95 10.17
C ALA A 122 11.52 8.46 11.63
N SER A 123 11.03 7.60 12.53
CA SER A 123 10.95 7.80 13.97
C SER A 123 11.46 6.54 14.67
N ASP A 124 12.24 6.70 15.74
CA ASP A 124 12.73 5.58 16.56
C ASP A 124 11.61 4.95 17.38
N GLU A 125 10.58 5.74 17.71
CA GLU A 125 9.42 5.32 18.49
C GLU A 125 8.12 5.65 17.73
N PRO A 126 7.80 4.93 16.64
CA PRO A 126 6.54 5.11 15.94
C PRO A 126 5.36 4.73 16.86
N PRO A 127 4.24 5.46 16.81
CA PRO A 127 3.09 5.14 17.65
C PRO A 127 2.48 3.78 17.27
N GLY A 128 1.97 3.04 18.26
CA GLY A 128 1.49 1.67 18.05
C GLY A 128 0.37 1.54 17.01
N TRP A 129 -0.47 2.55 16.84
CA TRP A 129 -1.49 2.55 15.79
C TRP A 129 -0.89 2.61 14.39
N LEU A 130 0.24 3.29 14.20
CA LEU A 130 0.91 3.40 12.91
C LEU A 130 1.52 2.05 12.53
N LEU A 131 2.09 1.35 13.51
CA LEU A 131 2.59 -0.02 13.34
C LEU A 131 1.45 -1.01 13.07
N ALA A 132 0.31 -0.88 13.76
CA ALA A 132 -0.86 -1.72 13.54
C ALA A 132 -1.52 -1.46 12.17
N ALA A 133 -1.36 -0.26 11.63
CA ALA A 133 -1.80 0.10 10.29
C ALA A 133 -0.82 -0.34 9.21
N LEU A 134 0.35 -0.89 9.53
CA LEU A 134 1.26 -1.38 8.51
C LEU A 134 0.62 -2.52 7.71
N PRO A 135 0.93 -2.61 6.42
CA PRO A 135 0.50 -3.74 5.64
C PRO A 135 1.17 -4.98 6.22
N THR A 136 0.41 -6.06 6.35
CA THR A 136 0.91 -7.34 6.85
C THR A 136 1.85 -8.00 5.83
N ALA A 137 1.83 -7.56 4.56
CA ALA A 137 2.87 -7.72 3.53
C ALA A 137 3.69 -6.44 3.32
N ALA A 138 4.95 -6.57 2.90
CA ALA A 138 5.68 -5.44 2.33
C ALA A 138 5.18 -5.11 0.90
N PRO A 139 4.76 -3.86 0.61
CA PRO A 139 4.53 -3.38 -0.75
C PRO A 139 5.81 -3.41 -1.60
N ILE A 140 5.66 -3.58 -2.91
CA ILE A 140 6.78 -3.49 -3.86
C ILE A 140 7.61 -2.22 -3.63
N GLY A 141 8.94 -2.41 -3.65
CA GLY A 141 9.93 -1.32 -3.69
C GLY A 141 10.69 -1.09 -2.39
N LEU A 142 10.34 -1.77 -1.29
CA LEU A 142 11.14 -1.74 -0.07
C LEU A 142 11.99 -2.98 0.06
N GLN A 143 13.31 -2.75 0.12
CA GLN A 143 14.28 -3.76 0.51
C GLN A 143 14.07 -4.07 2.00
N PHE A 144 13.16 -4.99 2.32
CA PHE A 144 13.20 -5.67 3.61
C PHE A 144 13.98 -6.96 3.47
N GLY A 145 15.03 -7.08 4.29
CA GLY A 145 15.83 -8.28 4.37
C GLY A 145 15.03 -9.45 4.91
N HIS A 146 15.26 -10.61 4.27
CA HIS A 146 15.03 -11.98 4.75
C HIS A 146 13.57 -12.46 4.66
N THR A 147 13.19 -13.58 4.04
CA THR A 147 13.90 -14.80 3.59
C THR A 147 13.31 -15.45 2.31
N GLY A 148 12.19 -14.95 1.77
CA GLY A 148 11.51 -15.54 0.60
C GLY A 148 12.00 -15.02 -0.76
N HIS A 149 12.08 -13.69 -0.91
CA HIS A 149 12.46 -13.04 -2.18
C HIS A 149 13.88 -13.39 -2.67
N GLN A 150 14.82 -13.64 -1.75
CA GLN A 150 16.21 -13.99 -2.12
C GLN A 150 16.30 -15.37 -2.79
N ARG A 151 15.45 -16.33 -2.37
CA ARG A 151 15.40 -17.66 -2.99
C ARG A 151 14.86 -17.59 -4.41
N TRP A 152 13.89 -16.71 -4.65
CA TRP A 152 13.32 -16.44 -5.97
C TRP A 152 14.32 -15.83 -6.96
N GLN A 153 15.04 -14.77 -6.56
CA GLN A 153 16.07 -14.13 -7.41
C GLN A 153 17.24 -15.05 -7.74
N SER A 154 17.61 -15.95 -6.82
CA SER A 154 18.70 -16.92 -7.02
C SER A 154 18.34 -18.09 -7.94
N MET A 155 17.05 -18.30 -8.25
CA MET A 155 16.59 -19.33 -9.17
C MET A 155 16.46 -18.84 -10.63
N GLY A 156 16.73 -17.56 -10.91
CA GLY A 156 16.72 -17.01 -12.27
C GLY A 156 15.32 -16.76 -12.85
N PHE A 157 14.26 -16.85 -12.04
CA PHE A 157 12.87 -16.64 -12.46
C PHE A 157 12.40 -15.18 -12.40
N ALA A 158 13.18 -14.28 -11.77
CA ALA A 158 12.84 -12.86 -11.64
C ALA A 158 13.92 -11.99 -12.26
N GLU A 159 13.52 -11.03 -13.10
CA GLU A 159 14.36 -9.88 -13.41
C GLU A 159 14.58 -9.06 -12.14
N GLN A 160 15.75 -8.43 -12.01
CA GLN A 160 16.04 -7.54 -10.89
C GLN A 160 15.01 -6.40 -10.92
N PRO A 161 14.18 -6.22 -9.87
CA PRO A 161 13.14 -5.19 -9.92
C PRO A 161 13.81 -3.84 -10.09
N GLU A 162 13.37 -3.09 -11.11
CA GLU A 162 13.79 -1.70 -11.27
C GLU A 162 13.45 -0.94 -9.98
N SER A 163 14.37 -0.10 -9.52
CA SER A 163 14.12 0.78 -8.37
C SER A 163 12.83 1.56 -8.62
N ALA A 164 11.84 1.38 -7.75
CA ALA A 164 10.53 1.99 -7.93
C ALA A 164 10.70 3.52 -8.09
N PRO A 165 10.10 4.12 -9.14
CA PRO A 165 10.13 5.57 -9.28
C PRO A 165 9.43 6.23 -8.08
N PRO A 166 9.82 7.47 -7.72
CA PRO A 166 9.14 8.20 -6.67
C PRO A 166 7.65 8.33 -7.02
N ILE A 167 6.80 7.82 -6.13
CA ILE A 167 5.36 7.80 -6.34
C ILE A 167 4.82 9.23 -6.19
N ASN A 168 4.47 9.85 -7.32
CA ASN A 168 3.78 11.13 -7.37
C ASN A 168 2.37 10.90 -7.91
N GLY A 169 1.36 10.99 -7.03
CA GLY A 169 -0.06 10.89 -7.39
C GLY A 169 -0.92 10.24 -6.30
N PRO A 170 -2.26 10.39 -6.34
CA PRO A 170 -3.16 9.63 -5.49
C PRO A 170 -3.09 8.17 -5.91
N LEU A 171 -2.40 7.37 -5.12
CA LEU A 171 -2.43 5.92 -5.29
C LEU A 171 -3.83 5.41 -4.90
N SER A 172 -4.34 4.39 -5.59
CA SER A 172 -5.46 3.56 -5.15
C SER A 172 -4.94 2.12 -5.05
N TYR A 173 -5.14 1.45 -3.91
CA TYR A 173 -4.68 0.08 -3.69
C TYR A 173 -5.95 -0.72 -3.50
N VAL A 174 -6.30 -1.45 -4.56
CA VAL A 174 -7.40 -2.38 -4.56
C VAL A 174 -6.71 -3.73 -4.75
N PRO A 175 -6.54 -4.53 -3.69
CA PRO A 175 -5.99 -5.87 -3.83
C PRO A 175 -6.80 -6.62 -4.89
N ALA A 176 -6.11 -7.34 -5.75
CA ALA A 176 -6.78 -8.08 -6.80
C ALA A 176 -7.56 -9.22 -6.15
N THR A 177 -8.87 -9.19 -6.34
CA THR A 177 -9.77 -10.30 -5.98
C THR A 177 -9.93 -11.28 -7.13
N VAL A 178 -9.72 -10.79 -8.36
CA VAL A 178 -9.97 -11.56 -9.57
C VAL A 178 -8.95 -11.26 -10.66
N MET A 179 -8.60 -12.30 -11.41
CA MET A 179 -7.82 -12.31 -12.64
C MET A 179 -8.65 -12.97 -13.74
N THR A 180 -8.42 -12.61 -15.01
CA THR A 180 -8.92 -13.39 -16.16
C THR A 180 -7.74 -13.94 -16.95
N ALA A 181 -7.55 -15.25 -16.92
CA ALA A 181 -6.50 -15.94 -17.67
C ALA A 181 -6.99 -16.30 -19.07
N LYS A 182 -6.20 -15.95 -20.08
CA LYS A 182 -6.48 -16.16 -21.51
C LYS A 182 -5.47 -17.10 -22.18
N VAL A 183 -4.32 -17.28 -21.56
CA VAL A 183 -3.25 -18.15 -22.06
C VAL A 183 -2.83 -19.09 -20.95
N LEU A 184 -2.70 -20.37 -21.30
CA LEU A 184 -2.03 -21.38 -20.51
C LEU A 184 -0.67 -21.68 -21.15
N ASP A 185 0.40 -21.57 -20.36
CA ASP A 185 1.72 -22.06 -20.73
C ASP A 185 2.19 -23.12 -19.72
N GLU A 186 2.68 -24.23 -20.25
CA GLU A 186 3.23 -25.33 -19.48
C GLU A 186 4.66 -25.58 -19.91
N SER A 187 5.60 -25.42 -18.98
CA SER A 187 7.00 -25.75 -19.24
C SER A 187 7.47 -26.85 -18.29
N ARG A 188 8.27 -27.75 -18.87
CA ARG A 188 8.94 -28.82 -18.13
C ARG A 188 10.44 -28.67 -18.32
N GLU A 189 11.10 -28.25 -17.26
CA GLU A 189 12.54 -28.23 -17.20
C GLU A 189 13.06 -29.41 -16.37
N ARG A 190 14.34 -29.75 -16.52
CA ARG A 190 14.96 -30.90 -15.84
C ARG A 190 14.81 -30.92 -14.32
N ARG A 191 14.37 -29.81 -13.70
CA ARG A 191 14.23 -29.64 -12.25
C ARG A 191 12.92 -28.98 -11.83
N ALA A 192 12.04 -28.61 -12.77
CA ALA A 192 10.81 -27.90 -12.47
C ALA A 192 9.69 -28.24 -13.44
N ASP A 193 8.50 -28.46 -12.89
CA ASP A 193 7.24 -28.41 -13.64
C ASP A 193 6.61 -27.05 -13.34
N VAL A 194 6.30 -26.28 -14.39
CA VAL A 194 5.75 -24.93 -14.26
C VAL A 194 4.45 -24.84 -15.04
N VAL A 195 3.45 -24.24 -14.40
CA VAL A 195 2.19 -23.82 -15.00
C VAL A 195 2.14 -22.31 -14.90
N ARG A 196 1.88 -21.64 -16.02
CA ARG A 196 1.72 -20.20 -16.12
C ARG A 196 0.37 -19.89 -16.76
N LEU A 197 -0.33 -18.95 -16.15
CA LEU A 197 -1.57 -18.37 -16.63
C LEU A 197 -1.33 -16.89 -16.90
N GLU A 198 -1.62 -16.43 -18.10
CA GLU A 198 -1.46 -15.03 -18.49
C GLU A 198 -2.81 -14.39 -18.78
N GLY A 199 -3.02 -13.17 -18.29
CA GLY A 199 -4.23 -12.38 -18.41
C GLY A 199 -4.01 -11.09 -19.20
N GLU A 200 -4.89 -10.11 -18.97
CA GLU A 200 -4.75 -8.76 -19.55
C GLU A 200 -3.73 -7.92 -18.76
N ASP A 201 -3.24 -6.83 -19.36
CA ASP A 201 -2.37 -5.84 -18.70
C ASP A 201 -1.12 -6.43 -18.01
N ASP A 202 -0.48 -7.43 -18.65
CA ASP A 202 0.69 -8.15 -18.13
C ASP A 202 0.42 -8.84 -16.78
N GLU A 203 -0.85 -9.21 -16.52
CA GLU A 203 -1.22 -10.05 -15.38
C GLU A 203 -0.79 -11.49 -15.61
N GLU A 204 -0.02 -12.04 -14.68
CA GLU A 204 0.49 -13.41 -14.76
C GLU A 204 0.33 -14.09 -13.41
N LEU A 205 -0.12 -15.33 -13.40
CA LEU A 205 -0.07 -16.24 -12.25
C LEU A 205 0.74 -17.47 -12.63
N MET A 206 1.73 -17.82 -11.82
CA MET A 206 2.60 -18.97 -12.04
C MET A 206 2.56 -19.90 -10.83
N VAL A 207 2.45 -21.20 -11.08
CA VAL A 207 2.53 -22.25 -10.07
C VAL A 207 3.59 -23.25 -10.52
N ALA A 208 4.63 -23.45 -9.70
CA ALA A 208 5.76 -24.28 -10.05
C ALA A 208 6.08 -25.30 -8.97
N HIS A 209 6.56 -26.47 -9.37
CA HIS A 209 7.12 -27.48 -8.48
C HIS A 209 8.64 -27.47 -8.62
N PHE A 210 9.35 -27.28 -7.53
CA PHE A 210 10.80 -27.25 -7.50
C PHE A 210 11.34 -27.92 -6.24
N MET A 211 12.19 -28.93 -6.42
CA MET A 211 12.87 -29.66 -5.33
C MET A 211 11.91 -30.17 -4.22
N GLY A 212 10.72 -30.66 -4.58
CA GLY A 212 9.75 -31.23 -3.61
C GLY A 212 8.88 -30.19 -2.89
N GLN A 213 8.98 -28.93 -3.28
CA GLN A 213 8.14 -27.82 -2.80
C GLN A 213 7.42 -27.19 -3.98
N TYR A 214 6.27 -26.56 -3.73
CA TYR A 214 5.63 -25.71 -4.73
C TYR A 214 5.92 -24.23 -4.44
N LEU A 215 5.83 -23.45 -5.50
CA LEU A 215 5.99 -22.01 -5.53
C LEU A 215 4.77 -21.43 -6.24
N VAL A 216 4.23 -20.34 -5.70
CA VAL A 216 3.16 -19.57 -6.35
C VAL A 216 3.67 -18.17 -6.56
N ALA A 217 3.41 -17.58 -7.73
CA ALA A 217 3.88 -16.26 -8.10
C ALA A 217 2.89 -15.49 -8.94
N ARG A 218 2.99 -14.16 -8.88
CA ARG A 218 2.20 -13.23 -9.69
C ARG A 218 3.10 -12.16 -10.30
N HIS A 219 2.87 -11.81 -11.57
CA HIS A 219 3.65 -10.82 -12.35
C HIS A 219 5.17 -11.08 -12.39
N GLY A 220 5.61 -12.34 -12.47
CA GLY A 220 7.02 -12.76 -12.66
C GLY A 220 8.03 -12.35 -11.58
N THR A 221 7.67 -11.50 -10.62
CA THR A 221 8.59 -10.86 -9.67
C THR A 221 8.20 -11.10 -8.21
N ARG A 222 6.96 -11.55 -7.97
CA ARG A 222 6.43 -11.84 -6.64
C ARG A 222 6.14 -13.31 -6.51
N GLY A 223 6.59 -13.93 -5.44
CA GLY A 223 6.24 -15.31 -5.17
C GLY A 223 6.48 -15.71 -3.73
N THR A 224 5.84 -16.81 -3.37
CA THR A 224 5.92 -17.43 -2.05
C THR A 224 6.21 -18.91 -2.19
N ASP A 225 6.98 -19.47 -1.25
CA ASP A 225 7.19 -20.90 -1.11
C ASP A 225 6.16 -21.49 -0.15
N GLY A 226 5.05 -21.97 -0.69
CA GLY A 226 3.94 -22.51 0.10
C GLY A 226 2.80 -21.52 0.30
N GLY A 227 2.07 -21.69 1.40
CA GLY A 227 0.99 -20.78 1.81
C GLY A 227 -0.32 -20.92 1.04
N LEU A 228 -0.42 -21.89 0.13
CA LEU A 228 -1.69 -22.29 -0.47
C LEU A 228 -2.39 -23.27 0.47
N ARG A 229 -3.60 -22.93 0.91
CA ARG A 229 -4.45 -23.78 1.76
C ARG A 229 -5.24 -24.77 0.91
N SER A 230 -5.90 -24.27 -0.13
CA SER A 230 -6.62 -25.10 -1.10
C SER A 230 -6.62 -24.48 -2.50
N VAL A 231 -6.80 -25.35 -3.49
CA VAL A 231 -7.11 -25.01 -4.88
C VAL A 231 -8.43 -25.64 -5.22
N THR A 232 -9.37 -24.85 -5.68
CA THR A 232 -10.66 -25.33 -6.15
C THR A 232 -10.78 -25.02 -7.63
N MET A 233 -11.22 -25.98 -8.43
CA MET A 233 -11.50 -25.73 -9.84
C MET A 233 -12.90 -26.20 -10.24
N GLU A 234 -13.78 -25.21 -10.47
CA GLU A 234 -15.20 -25.39 -10.78
C GLU A 234 -15.51 -24.78 -12.15
N GLY A 235 -15.69 -25.64 -13.16
CA GLY A 235 -15.88 -25.20 -14.54
C GLY A 235 -14.71 -24.34 -15.02
N ASN A 236 -14.99 -23.09 -15.35
CA ASN A 236 -14.01 -22.11 -15.84
C ASN A 236 -13.51 -21.16 -14.74
N VAL A 237 -13.60 -21.56 -13.47
CA VAL A 237 -13.07 -20.77 -12.35
C VAL A 237 -12.08 -21.61 -11.57
N LEU A 238 -10.86 -21.10 -11.47
CA LEU A 238 -9.83 -21.58 -10.56
C LEU A 238 -9.79 -20.64 -9.36
N ARG A 239 -9.93 -21.17 -8.15
CA ARG A 239 -9.89 -20.40 -6.91
C ARG A 239 -8.73 -20.87 -6.04
N LEU A 240 -7.95 -19.90 -5.58
CA LEU A 240 -6.82 -20.08 -4.67
C LEU A 240 -7.21 -19.56 -3.30
N GLU A 241 -7.20 -20.43 -2.30
CA GLU A 241 -7.27 -20.03 -0.89
C GLU A 241 -5.85 -19.96 -0.33
N LEU A 242 -5.44 -18.77 0.04
CA LEU A 242 -4.10 -18.44 0.49
C LEU A 242 -4.10 -18.24 2.01
N THR A 243 -2.95 -18.46 2.64
CA THR A 243 -2.70 -17.86 3.96
C THR A 243 -2.59 -16.35 3.80
N ASP A 244 -2.89 -15.61 4.85
CA ASP A 244 -2.79 -14.15 4.84
C ASP A 244 -1.40 -13.70 4.36
N VAL A 245 -0.34 -14.38 4.83
CA VAL A 245 1.06 -14.16 4.43
C VAL A 245 1.31 -14.38 2.92
N ALA A 246 0.66 -15.38 2.31
CA ALA A 246 0.82 -15.67 0.89
C ALA A 246 0.00 -14.72 0.02
N ALA A 247 -1.23 -14.40 0.42
CA ALA A 247 -2.07 -13.40 -0.22
C ALA A 247 -1.39 -12.03 -0.27
N ASP A 248 -0.83 -11.67 0.88
CA ASP A 248 0.02 -10.51 1.09
C ASP A 248 1.23 -10.48 0.15
N ALA A 249 2.00 -11.58 0.08
CA ALA A 249 3.16 -11.66 -0.80
C ALA A 249 2.81 -11.56 -2.30
N LEU A 250 1.59 -11.94 -2.69
CA LEU A 250 1.08 -11.88 -4.06
C LEU A 250 0.29 -10.58 -4.35
N GLU A 251 0.03 -9.77 -3.32
CA GLU A 251 -0.90 -8.62 -3.32
C GLU A 251 -2.29 -8.97 -3.88
N THR A 252 -2.85 -10.06 -3.38
CA THR A 252 -4.21 -10.50 -3.66
C THR A 252 -4.99 -10.61 -2.36
N GLU A 253 -6.30 -10.76 -2.44
CA GLU A 253 -7.07 -11.24 -1.30
C GLU A 253 -6.72 -12.70 -0.98
N ALA A 254 -6.99 -13.13 0.26
CA ALA A 254 -6.77 -14.51 0.70
C ALA A 254 -7.60 -15.51 -0.11
N ALA A 255 -8.76 -15.09 -0.60
CA ALA A 255 -9.50 -15.79 -1.63
C ALA A 255 -9.28 -15.08 -2.97
N PHE A 256 -8.49 -15.69 -3.85
CA PHE A 256 -8.18 -15.15 -5.16
C PHE A 256 -8.81 -16.01 -6.26
N GLU A 257 -9.55 -15.37 -7.17
CA GLU A 257 -10.25 -16.06 -8.26
C GLU A 257 -9.58 -15.80 -9.61
N VAL A 258 -9.39 -16.85 -10.38
CA VAL A 258 -8.91 -16.80 -11.76
C VAL A 258 -10.02 -17.32 -12.67
N ARG A 259 -10.60 -16.40 -13.45
CA ARG A 259 -11.55 -16.73 -14.50
C ARG A 259 -10.78 -17.25 -15.71
N LEU A 260 -11.08 -18.48 -16.12
CA LEU A 260 -10.43 -19.16 -17.22
C LEU A 260 -11.20 -18.85 -18.51
N ASP A 261 -10.72 -17.87 -19.26
CA ASP A 261 -11.14 -17.60 -20.64
C ASP A 261 -10.21 -18.35 -21.60
N LEU A 262 -10.08 -19.66 -21.37
CA LEU A 262 -9.21 -20.55 -22.12
C LEU A 262 -9.99 -21.32 -23.19
N PRO A 263 -9.35 -21.69 -24.31
CA PRO A 263 -9.93 -22.59 -25.30
C PRO A 263 -10.47 -23.90 -24.71
N PRO A 264 -11.51 -24.50 -25.34
CA PRO A 264 -12.03 -25.80 -24.90
C PRO A 264 -10.94 -26.88 -24.94
N GLY A 265 -10.69 -27.53 -23.80
CA GLY A 265 -9.64 -28.55 -23.62
C GLY A 265 -8.47 -28.08 -22.75
N GLU A 266 -8.10 -26.80 -22.81
CA GLU A 266 -7.00 -26.25 -22.01
C GLU A 266 -7.33 -26.21 -20.51
N VAL A 267 -8.62 -26.13 -20.14
CA VAL A 267 -9.05 -26.23 -18.74
C VAL A 267 -8.75 -27.62 -18.17
N ASP A 268 -8.92 -28.69 -18.96
CA ASP A 268 -8.59 -30.05 -18.53
C ASP A 268 -7.07 -30.28 -18.50
N GLU A 269 -6.32 -29.64 -19.40
CA GLU A 269 -4.86 -29.63 -19.38
C GLU A 269 -4.33 -28.93 -18.14
N LEU A 270 -4.84 -27.74 -17.81
CA LEU A 270 -4.56 -27.02 -16.58
C LEU A 270 -4.85 -27.89 -15.34
N ARG A 271 -5.97 -28.63 -15.34
CA ARG A 271 -6.31 -29.56 -14.25
C ARG A 271 -5.19 -30.58 -14.03
N ALA A 272 -4.79 -31.26 -15.10
CA ALA A 272 -3.76 -32.28 -15.08
C ALA A 272 -2.39 -31.69 -14.70
N ALA A 273 -2.11 -30.46 -15.13
CA ALA A 273 -0.87 -29.77 -14.84
C ALA A 273 -0.76 -29.35 -13.37
N LEU A 274 -1.81 -28.78 -12.79
CA LEU A 274 -1.84 -28.42 -11.38
C LEU A 274 -1.75 -29.65 -10.46
N LEU A 275 -2.42 -30.75 -10.81
CA LEU A 275 -2.27 -32.03 -10.09
C LEU A 275 -0.82 -32.52 -10.09
N ARG A 276 -0.15 -32.41 -11.23
CA ARG A 276 1.25 -32.81 -11.40
C ARG A 276 2.21 -31.92 -10.60
N VAL A 277 1.95 -30.61 -10.58
CA VAL A 277 2.80 -29.63 -9.88
C VAL A 277 2.59 -29.71 -8.36
N LEU A 278 1.34 -29.70 -7.90
CA LEU A 278 1.03 -29.58 -6.48
C LEU A 278 1.01 -30.92 -5.76
N GLY A 279 0.56 -32.00 -6.41
CA GLY A 279 0.38 -33.32 -5.81
C GLY A 279 1.64 -33.93 -5.15
N PRO A 280 2.84 -33.82 -5.75
CA PRO A 280 4.07 -34.38 -5.16
C PRO A 280 4.64 -33.61 -3.97
N CYS A 281 4.09 -32.45 -3.61
CA CYS A 281 4.67 -31.55 -2.61
C CYS A 281 4.38 -32.00 -1.18
N ALA A 282 5.36 -31.92 -0.28
CA ALA A 282 5.22 -32.35 1.11
C ALA A 282 4.18 -31.56 1.93
N GLN A 283 3.84 -30.34 1.49
CA GLN A 283 2.80 -29.49 2.08
C GLN A 283 1.71 -29.16 1.04
N ALA A 284 1.37 -30.13 0.18
CA ALA A 284 0.42 -29.91 -0.90
C ALA A 284 -0.90 -29.30 -0.38
N PRO A 285 -1.43 -28.28 -1.08
CA PRO A 285 -2.75 -27.74 -0.79
C PRO A 285 -3.83 -28.81 -0.99
N GLU A 286 -4.98 -28.62 -0.37
CA GLU A 286 -6.16 -29.44 -0.70
C GLU A 286 -6.62 -29.12 -2.12
N LEU A 287 -6.73 -30.14 -2.99
CA LEU A 287 -7.19 -30.00 -4.37
C LEU A 287 -8.65 -30.45 -4.47
N ILE A 288 -9.56 -29.50 -4.74
CA ILE A 288 -11.00 -29.72 -4.75
C ILE A 288 -11.53 -29.61 -6.19
N GLY A 289 -12.24 -30.66 -6.61
CA GLY A 289 -12.83 -30.74 -7.94
C GLY A 289 -11.86 -31.17 -9.05
N PHE A 290 -10.61 -31.56 -8.70
CA PHE A 290 -9.55 -32.05 -9.60
C PHE A 290 -9.63 -33.55 -9.87
#